data_AF-A0A3D4FCM0-F1
#
_entry.id   AF-A0A3D4FCM0-F1
#
_cell.length_a   1.000
_cell.length_b   1.000
_cell.length_c   1.000
_cell.angle_alpha   90.00
_cell.angle_beta   90.00
_cell.angle_gamma   90.00
#
_symmetry.space_group_name_H-M   'P 1'
#
loop_
_entity.id
_entity.type
_entity.pdbx_description
1 polymer ?
#
loop_
_entity_poly.entity_id
_entity_poly.type
_entity_poly.pdbx_seq_one_letter_code
_entity_poly.pdbx_strand_id
1 'polypeptide(L)'
;MKLKTKEQGVVLVITLIMLSVVTLMAIVFLGVSRRERGTVNVTTDHLTAKMAAEAGMARAQSEVIGRMLGSSNRFHFDYAVSTNFVNPSGFDVTDTSFNALNASDRLPNGREISNGFLIAVFAGNQYYDPRAPVYVDNISYNARSRQFERQVESRHYLDFNRNGRFDPTGLLPALDENNTILQNPQGLGVWTRNIGDPQWIGILEHPNQPHSATNRFIGRYAYIIIPEGRTLDLNTIHNQIRQTSANQDYFVRNQGVGPWELNLGAFFNDLNPRIWPNYRYQDPIMGGAHNTGRAFNDALSILSYRRASQPMGTLGMVANPSPLQLQTDFVDLFANGPYLMANSWLSADVADTPTGQAWWGSDTWRAFYDVQELLDPNKVVNV
;
A
#
# COMPACT_ATOMS: atom_id res chain seq x y z
N MET A 1 41.44 -2.13 85.87
CA MET A 1 41.72 -2.76 84.56
C MET A 1 40.99 -1.95 83.49
N LYS A 2 41.75 -1.32 82.59
CA LYS A 2 41.34 -0.22 81.69
C LYS A 2 40.44 -0.70 80.53
N LEU A 3 39.40 0.10 80.24
CA LEU A 3 38.71 0.36 78.94
C LEU A 3 38.70 -0.76 77.87
N LYS A 4 37.59 -1.52 77.75
CA LYS A 4 37.28 -2.41 76.60
C LYS A 4 36.15 -1.92 75.69
N THR A 5 35.63 -0.71 75.90
CA THR A 5 34.48 -0.17 75.15
C THR A 5 34.85 0.46 73.81
N LYS A 6 36.09 0.95 73.62
CA LYS A 6 36.54 1.56 72.36
C LYS A 6 36.82 0.55 71.24
N GLU A 7 37.44 -0.59 71.56
CA GLU A 7 37.77 -1.63 70.56
C GLU A 7 36.52 -2.29 69.98
N GLN A 8 35.49 -2.53 70.80
CA GLN A 8 34.22 -3.11 70.35
C GLN A 8 33.44 -2.16 69.41
N GLY A 9 33.50 -0.84 69.64
CA GLY A 9 32.90 0.15 68.76
C GLY A 9 33.58 0.23 67.39
N VAL A 10 34.91 0.14 67.34
CA VAL A 10 35.67 0.14 66.09
C VAL A 10 35.36 -1.09 65.24
N VAL A 11 35.24 -2.27 65.86
CA VAL A 11 34.88 -3.51 65.15
C VAL A 11 33.48 -3.40 64.53
N LEU A 12 32.49 -2.86 65.26
CA LEU A 12 31.13 -2.66 64.75
C LEU A 12 31.10 -1.70 63.55
N VAL A 13 31.86 -0.60 63.62
CA VAL A 13 31.92 0.38 62.52
C VAL A 13 32.56 -0.25 61.28
N ILE A 14 33.64 -1.02 61.45
CA ILE A 14 34.28 -1.71 60.32
C ILE A 14 33.36 -2.75 59.70
N THR A 15 32.61 -3.52 60.49
CA THR A 15 31.66 -4.51 59.94
C THR A 15 30.47 -3.84 59.26
N LEU A 16 29.96 -2.73 59.78
CA LEU A 16 28.94 -1.93 59.11
C LEU A 16 29.43 -1.34 57.79
N ILE A 17 30.64 -0.82 57.75
CA ILE A 17 31.25 -0.31 56.51
C ILE A 17 31.45 -1.45 55.52
N MET A 18 32.01 -2.59 55.95
CA MET A 18 32.17 -3.75 55.08
C MET A 18 30.82 -4.25 54.54
N LEU A 19 29.81 -4.36 55.40
CA LEU A 19 28.47 -4.80 54.99
C LEU A 19 27.86 -3.79 54.02
N SER A 20 28.00 -2.48 54.28
CA SER A 20 27.51 -1.42 53.40
C SER A 20 28.19 -1.39 52.03
N VAL A 21 29.50 -1.66 51.96
CA VAL A 21 30.24 -1.71 50.70
C VAL A 21 29.82 -2.94 49.89
N VAL A 22 29.68 -4.09 50.54
CA VAL A 22 29.23 -5.33 49.87
C VAL A 22 27.79 -5.18 49.38
N THR A 23 26.89 -4.62 50.18
CA THR A 23 25.49 -4.40 49.74
C THR A 23 25.40 -3.40 48.61
N LEU A 24 26.17 -2.30 48.65
CA LEU A 24 26.23 -1.32 47.57
C LEU A 24 26.76 -1.94 46.27
N MET A 25 27.86 -2.69 46.34
CA MET A 25 28.42 -3.39 45.17
C MET A 25 27.43 -4.41 44.59
N ALA A 26 26.72 -5.15 45.45
CA ALA A 26 25.69 -6.08 45.00
C ALA A 26 24.54 -5.37 44.28
N ILE A 27 24.07 -4.23 44.78
CA ILE A 27 23.01 -3.43 44.15
C ILE A 27 23.47 -2.85 42.81
N VAL A 28 24.69 -2.30 42.76
CA VAL A 28 25.27 -1.75 41.52
C VAL A 28 25.42 -2.85 40.46
N PHE A 29 25.98 -4.00 40.84
CA PHE A 29 26.13 -5.13 39.93
C PHE A 29 24.78 -5.61 39.38
N LEU A 30 23.78 -5.78 40.26
CA LEU A 30 22.43 -6.15 39.85
C LEU A 30 21.80 -5.11 38.90
N GLY A 31 22.01 -3.82 39.17
CA GLY A 31 21.53 -2.73 38.32
C GLY A 31 22.17 -2.75 36.93
N VAL A 32 23.49 -2.92 36.87
CA VAL A 32 24.25 -3.02 35.61
C VAL A 32 23.82 -4.26 34.82
N SER A 33 23.76 -5.44 35.45
CA SER A 33 23.34 -6.67 34.76
C SER A 33 21.91 -6.59 34.21
N ARG A 34 20.97 -5.94 34.91
CA ARG A 34 19.60 -5.73 34.41
C ARG A 34 19.59 -4.79 33.20
N ARG A 35 20.37 -3.70 33.25
CA ARG A 35 20.50 -2.76 32.14
C ARG A 35 21.13 -3.43 30.92
N GLU A 36 22.24 -4.14 31.10
CA GLU A 36 22.94 -4.85 30.03
C GLU A 36 22.05 -5.90 29.37
N ARG A 37 21.34 -6.71 30.17
CA ARG A 37 20.37 -7.67 29.64
C ARG A 37 19.27 -6.97 28.82
N GLY A 38 18.77 -5.84 29.30
CA GLY A 38 17.79 -5.02 28.56
C GLY A 38 18.35 -4.52 27.23
N THR A 39 19.59 -4.02 27.22
CA THR A 39 20.26 -3.58 25.99
C THR A 39 20.48 -4.74 25.02
N VAL A 40 20.97 -5.89 25.48
CA VAL A 40 21.19 -7.08 24.65
C VAL A 40 19.89 -7.56 24.01
N ASN A 41 18.79 -7.60 24.76
CA ASN A 41 17.48 -7.97 24.20
C ASN A 41 17.06 -7.01 23.08
N VAL A 42 17.10 -5.69 23.30
CA VAL A 42 16.73 -4.69 22.29
C VAL A 42 17.62 -4.78 21.05
N THR A 43 18.93 -4.95 21.22
CA THR A 43 19.85 -5.14 20.09
C THR A 43 19.54 -6.41 19.31
N THR A 44 19.20 -7.50 20.01
CA THR A 44 18.84 -8.79 19.38
C THR A 44 17.53 -8.68 18.60
N ASP A 45 16.52 -7.99 19.16
CA ASP A 45 15.24 -7.73 18.51
C ASP A 45 15.42 -6.87 17.25
N HIS A 46 16.25 -5.82 17.31
CA HIS A 46 16.57 -5.00 16.14
C HIS A 46 17.30 -5.79 15.05
N LEU A 47 18.26 -6.63 15.42
CA LEU A 47 18.96 -7.49 14.46
C LEU A 47 17.99 -8.48 13.81
N THR A 48 17.11 -9.10 14.61
CA THR A 48 16.10 -10.05 14.11
C THR A 48 15.11 -9.36 13.17
N ALA A 49 14.64 -8.17 13.53
CA ALA A 49 13.76 -7.36 12.67
C ALA A 49 14.45 -6.95 11.36
N LYS A 50 15.72 -6.55 11.42
CA LYS A 50 16.51 -6.21 10.22
C LYS A 50 16.68 -7.43 9.31
N MET A 51 17.07 -8.58 9.85
CA MET A 51 17.21 -9.81 9.06
C MET A 51 15.88 -10.25 8.45
N ALA A 52 14.77 -10.11 9.19
CA ALA A 52 13.43 -10.40 8.66
C ALA A 52 13.05 -9.45 7.52
N ALA A 53 13.40 -8.16 7.61
CA ALA A 53 13.17 -7.19 6.55
C ALA A 53 14.01 -7.50 5.30
N GLU A 54 15.29 -7.86 5.46
CA GLU A 54 16.16 -8.29 4.35
C GLU A 54 15.63 -9.56 3.67
N ALA A 55 15.16 -10.54 4.46
CA ALA A 55 14.51 -11.74 3.94
C ALA A 55 13.21 -11.40 3.17
N GLY A 56 12.41 -10.47 3.68
CA GLY A 56 11.21 -9.97 3.00
C GLY A 56 11.53 -9.28 1.68
N MET A 57 12.59 -8.47 1.62
CA MET A 57 13.05 -7.85 0.38
C MET A 57 13.50 -8.90 -0.65
N ALA A 58 14.29 -9.89 -0.24
CA ALA A 58 14.71 -10.98 -1.13
C ALA A 58 13.50 -11.80 -1.63
N ARG A 59 12.51 -12.07 -0.76
CA ARG A 59 11.26 -12.74 -1.14
C ARG A 59 10.47 -11.91 -2.16
N ALA A 60 10.33 -10.60 -1.93
CA ALA A 60 9.65 -9.69 -2.86
C ALA A 60 10.33 -9.66 -4.23
N GLN A 61 11.66 -9.59 -4.28
CA GLN A 61 12.41 -9.68 -5.54
C GLN A 61 12.20 -11.02 -6.24
N SER A 62 12.19 -12.13 -5.50
CA SER A 62 11.92 -13.45 -6.05
C SER A 62 10.51 -13.57 -6.64
N GLU A 63 9.52 -12.94 -6.01
CA GLU A 63 8.13 -12.89 -6.48
C GLU A 63 8.03 -12.14 -7.81
N VAL A 64 8.69 -10.97 -7.93
CA VAL A 64 8.72 -10.20 -9.18
C VAL A 64 9.34 -11.02 -10.31
N ILE A 65 10.50 -11.65 -10.07
CA ILE A 65 11.17 -12.50 -11.07
C ILE A 65 10.29 -13.72 -11.40
N GLY A 66 9.67 -14.34 -10.39
CA GLY A 66 8.77 -15.48 -10.56
C GLY A 66 7.59 -15.16 -11.48
N ARG A 67 7.00 -13.96 -11.36
CA ARG A 67 5.91 -13.50 -12.24
C ARG A 67 6.37 -13.23 -13.67
N MET A 68 7.57 -12.67 -13.84
CA MET A 68 8.15 -12.46 -15.17
C MET A 68 8.48 -13.77 -15.87
N LEU A 69 9.01 -14.77 -15.15
CA LEU A 69 9.36 -16.09 -15.70
C LEU A 69 8.15 -17.00 -15.88
N GLY A 70 7.16 -16.92 -14.98
CA GLY A 70 5.95 -17.75 -15.01
C GLY A 70 4.91 -17.28 -16.02
N SER A 71 5.08 -16.10 -16.61
CA SER A 71 4.24 -15.59 -17.69
C SER A 71 5.03 -15.48 -18.99
N SER A 72 4.34 -15.49 -20.13
CA SER A 72 4.96 -15.21 -21.43
C SER A 72 5.29 -13.73 -21.66
N ASN A 73 5.09 -12.88 -20.64
CA ASN A 73 5.23 -11.44 -20.74
C ASN A 73 6.30 -10.93 -19.75
N ARG A 74 7.43 -10.49 -20.29
CA ARG A 74 8.53 -9.86 -19.52
C ARG A 74 8.10 -8.62 -18.74
N PHE A 75 7.01 -7.98 -19.14
CA PHE A 75 6.46 -6.80 -18.48
C PHE A 75 5.47 -7.15 -17.38
N HIS A 76 5.26 -8.44 -17.05
CA HIS A 76 4.31 -8.87 -16.02
C HIS A 76 4.88 -8.71 -14.59
N PHE A 77 5.29 -7.49 -14.27
CA PHE A 77 5.59 -7.04 -12.93
C PHE A 77 4.50 -6.03 -12.56
N ASP A 78 3.62 -6.40 -11.65
CA ASP A 78 2.49 -5.56 -11.24
C ASP A 78 2.54 -5.33 -9.74
N TYR A 79 1.66 -4.45 -9.25
CA TYR A 79 1.43 -4.28 -7.83
C TYR A 79 1.19 -5.66 -7.18
N ALA A 80 1.82 -5.89 -6.04
CA ALA A 80 1.73 -7.15 -5.34
C ALA A 80 1.98 -6.94 -3.85
N VAL A 81 1.34 -7.79 -3.04
CA VAL A 81 1.54 -7.83 -1.59
C VAL A 81 1.98 -9.24 -1.19
N SER A 82 2.58 -9.37 -0.01
CA SER A 82 2.86 -10.68 0.57
C SER A 82 1.55 -11.44 0.82
N THR A 83 1.49 -12.70 0.40
CA THR A 83 0.33 -13.59 0.60
C THR A 83 0.78 -14.90 1.22
N ASN A 84 -0.02 -15.46 2.12
CA ASN A 84 0.20 -16.78 2.66
C ASN A 84 -0.32 -17.86 1.71
N PHE A 85 0.26 -19.06 1.80
CA PHE A 85 -0.29 -20.22 1.13
C PHE A 85 -1.53 -20.72 1.89
N VAL A 86 -2.66 -20.82 1.18
CA VAL A 86 -3.89 -21.42 1.67
C VAL A 86 -4.45 -22.32 0.58
N ASN A 87 -4.80 -23.56 0.92
CA ASN A 87 -5.45 -24.47 -0.02
C ASN A 87 -6.89 -23.98 -0.32
N PRO A 88 -7.22 -23.64 -1.57
CA PRO A 88 -8.57 -23.19 -1.95
C PRO A 88 -9.65 -24.24 -1.71
N SER A 89 -9.31 -25.53 -1.70
CA SER A 89 -10.24 -26.63 -1.46
C SER A 89 -10.66 -26.77 0.01
N GLY A 90 -10.03 -26.02 0.92
CA GLY A 90 -10.26 -26.09 2.36
C GLY A 90 -9.43 -27.17 3.07
N PHE A 91 -9.60 -27.25 4.39
CA PHE A 91 -8.90 -28.17 5.28
C PHE A 91 -9.58 -29.54 5.29
N ASP A 92 -8.86 -30.58 4.90
CA ASP A 92 -9.30 -31.96 5.01
C ASP A 92 -9.15 -32.43 6.46
N VAL A 93 -10.29 -32.71 7.10
CA VAL A 93 -10.36 -33.17 8.49
C VAL A 93 -9.91 -34.61 8.68
N THR A 94 -9.84 -35.39 7.60
CA THR A 94 -9.42 -36.81 7.64
C THR A 94 -7.91 -36.95 7.58
N ASP A 95 -7.22 -36.01 6.94
CA ASP A 95 -5.77 -35.96 6.87
C ASP A 95 -5.20 -35.20 8.09
N THR A 96 -4.80 -35.98 9.09
CA THR A 96 -4.15 -35.48 10.32
C THR A 96 -2.63 -35.56 10.25
N SER A 97 -2.07 -35.91 9.09
CA SER A 97 -0.64 -35.96 8.86
C SER A 97 -0.07 -34.56 8.57
N PHE A 98 1.26 -34.43 8.66
CA PHE A 98 1.93 -33.19 8.27
C PHE A 98 1.98 -33.10 6.74
N ASN A 99 1.00 -32.41 6.17
CA ASN A 99 0.83 -32.28 4.73
C ASN A 99 0.77 -30.79 4.34
N ALA A 100 1.75 -30.34 3.56
CA ALA A 100 1.83 -28.96 3.10
C ALA A 100 0.64 -28.51 2.23
N LEU A 101 -0.04 -29.45 1.58
CA LEU A 101 -1.23 -29.15 0.78
C LEU A 101 -2.49 -29.07 1.64
N ASN A 102 -2.49 -29.59 2.87
CA ASN A 102 -3.63 -29.48 3.79
C ASN A 102 -3.47 -28.26 4.72
N ALA A 103 -3.15 -27.11 4.14
CA ALA A 103 -2.94 -25.84 4.83
C ALA A 103 -4.12 -24.89 4.57
N SER A 104 -5.17 -24.96 5.40
CA SER A 104 -6.29 -24.00 5.36
C SER A 104 -6.89 -23.81 6.74
N ASP A 105 -7.34 -22.60 7.05
CA ASP A 105 -8.01 -22.25 8.30
C ASP A 105 -9.52 -22.54 8.27
N ARG A 106 -10.05 -22.92 7.10
CA ARG A 106 -11.47 -23.20 6.86
C ARG A 106 -11.66 -24.56 6.23
N LEU A 107 -12.75 -25.19 6.61
CA LEU A 107 -13.24 -26.43 6.01
C LEU A 107 -13.70 -26.18 4.56
N PRO A 108 -13.86 -27.22 3.73
CA PRO A 108 -14.35 -27.10 2.35
C PRO A 108 -15.72 -26.42 2.23
N ASN A 109 -16.52 -26.44 3.30
CA ASN A 109 -17.83 -25.77 3.38
C ASN A 109 -17.74 -24.29 3.84
N GLY A 110 -16.53 -23.75 3.97
CA GLY A 110 -16.26 -22.36 4.40
C GLY A 110 -16.38 -22.11 5.89
N ARG A 111 -16.72 -23.12 6.71
CA ARG A 111 -16.78 -22.98 8.17
C ARG A 111 -15.38 -23.02 8.79
N GLU A 112 -15.22 -22.32 9.91
CA GLU A 112 -13.99 -22.37 10.70
C GLU A 112 -13.79 -23.75 11.36
N ILE A 113 -12.52 -24.12 11.55
CA ILE A 113 -12.14 -25.32 12.27
C ILE A 113 -12.41 -25.09 13.77
N SER A 114 -13.29 -25.88 14.37
CA SER A 114 -13.66 -25.76 15.79
C SER A 114 -12.85 -26.65 16.73
N ASN A 115 -12.21 -27.69 16.21
CA ASN A 115 -11.46 -28.66 17.02
C ASN A 115 -10.02 -28.20 17.23
N GLY A 116 -9.61 -28.01 18.50
CA GLY A 116 -8.26 -27.57 18.86
C GLY A 116 -7.13 -28.47 18.35
N PHE A 117 -7.36 -29.79 18.24
CA PHE A 117 -6.38 -30.71 17.66
C PHE A 117 -6.16 -30.44 16.17
N LEU A 118 -7.24 -30.23 15.41
CA LEU A 118 -7.16 -29.93 13.98
C LEU A 118 -6.53 -28.56 13.71
N ILE A 119 -6.76 -27.58 14.60
CA ILE A 119 -6.07 -26.28 14.54
C ILE A 119 -4.55 -26.46 14.69
N ALA A 120 -4.10 -27.36 15.58
CA ALA A 120 -2.68 -27.65 15.74
C ALA A 120 -2.09 -28.36 14.51
N VAL A 121 -2.83 -29.28 13.89
CA VAL A 121 -2.43 -29.91 12.62
C VAL A 121 -2.29 -28.86 11.51
N PHE A 122 -3.28 -27.97 11.36
CA PHE A 122 -3.21 -26.85 10.43
C PHE A 122 -1.96 -25.99 10.67
N ALA A 123 -1.67 -25.62 11.92
CA ALA A 123 -0.50 -24.82 12.26
C ALA A 123 0.81 -25.53 11.85
N GLY A 124 0.88 -26.86 12.00
CA GLY A 124 1.99 -27.68 11.53
C GLY A 124 2.08 -27.81 10.00
N ASN A 125 0.96 -27.74 9.30
CA ASN A 125 0.87 -27.86 7.83
C ASN A 125 1.30 -26.59 7.06
N GLN A 126 1.61 -25.50 7.76
CA GLN A 126 2.05 -24.26 7.13
C GLN A 126 3.54 -24.33 6.76
N TYR A 127 3.85 -24.95 5.62
CA TYR A 127 5.23 -25.05 5.10
C TYR A 127 5.61 -23.91 4.16
N TYR A 128 4.72 -23.53 3.26
CA TYR A 128 4.94 -22.48 2.27
C TYR A 128 4.30 -21.18 2.74
N ASP A 129 5.06 -20.08 2.72
CA ASP A 129 4.63 -18.74 3.18
C ASP A 129 3.73 -18.79 4.44
N PRO A 130 4.24 -19.35 5.56
CA PRO A 130 3.42 -19.68 6.72
C PRO A 130 2.78 -18.44 7.33
N ARG A 131 1.55 -18.61 7.79
CA ARG A 131 0.70 -17.58 8.37
C ARG A 131 1.05 -17.36 9.85
N ALA A 132 1.94 -16.41 10.10
CA ALA A 132 2.30 -16.05 11.47
C ALA A 132 1.18 -15.23 12.14
N PRO A 133 0.65 -15.65 13.30
CA PRO A 133 -0.35 -14.88 14.00
C PRO A 133 0.25 -13.62 14.64
N VAL A 134 -0.50 -12.52 14.55
CA VAL A 134 -0.29 -11.30 15.33
C VAL A 134 -1.39 -11.24 16.37
N TYR A 135 -0.99 -11.44 17.62
CA TYR A 135 -1.88 -11.24 18.74
C TYR A 135 -1.97 -9.74 19.01
N VAL A 136 -3.05 -9.14 18.54
CA VAL A 136 -3.42 -7.78 18.89
C VAL A 136 -4.28 -7.87 20.15
N ASP A 137 -3.91 -7.11 21.17
CA ASP A 137 -4.77 -6.95 22.35
C ASP A 137 -5.89 -5.99 21.99
N ASN A 138 -6.90 -6.50 21.30
CA ASN A 138 -8.11 -5.72 21.08
C ASN A 138 -9.07 -5.97 22.25
N ILE A 139 -9.50 -4.90 22.90
CA ILE A 139 -10.54 -4.97 23.92
C ILE A 139 -11.86 -4.81 23.16
N SER A 140 -12.54 -5.90 22.88
CA SER A 140 -13.83 -5.88 22.20
C SER A 140 -14.92 -6.42 23.10
N TYR A 141 -16.14 -5.91 22.91
CA TYR A 141 -17.31 -6.37 23.66
C TYR A 141 -17.69 -7.77 23.19
N ASN A 142 -17.53 -8.77 24.06
CA ASN A 142 -17.95 -10.12 23.78
C ASN A 142 -19.45 -10.27 24.14
N ALA A 143 -20.30 -10.42 23.12
CA ALA A 143 -21.75 -10.55 23.30
C ALA A 143 -22.17 -11.79 24.11
N ARG A 144 -21.33 -12.84 24.15
CA ARG A 144 -21.62 -14.07 24.90
C ARG A 144 -21.37 -13.91 26.39
N SER A 145 -20.29 -13.22 26.76
CA SER A 145 -19.94 -12.97 28.18
C SER A 145 -20.42 -11.60 28.69
N ARG A 146 -20.94 -10.75 27.81
CA ARG A 146 -21.38 -9.37 28.11
C ARG A 146 -20.31 -8.51 28.79
N GLN A 147 -19.05 -8.77 28.46
CA GLN A 147 -17.90 -8.08 29.02
C GLN A 147 -16.97 -7.64 27.90
N PHE A 148 -16.23 -6.58 28.15
CA PHE A 148 -15.09 -6.21 27.32
C PHE A 148 -13.97 -7.19 27.62
N GLU A 149 -13.69 -8.09 26.69
CA GLU A 149 -12.67 -9.10 26.82
C GLU A 149 -11.50 -8.77 25.90
N ARG A 150 -10.30 -9.12 26.36
CA ARG A 150 -9.09 -9.11 25.54
C ARG A 150 -9.24 -10.21 24.49
N GLN A 151 -9.66 -9.83 23.29
CA GLN A 151 -9.74 -10.76 22.18
C GLN A 151 -8.37 -10.85 21.54
N VAL A 152 -7.76 -12.02 21.72
CA VAL A 152 -6.58 -12.44 21.00
C VAL A 152 -7.05 -12.89 19.62
N GLU A 153 -7.20 -11.94 18.70
CA GLU A 153 -7.51 -12.25 17.30
C GLU A 153 -6.24 -12.79 16.63
N SER A 154 -6.35 -13.91 15.90
CA SER A 154 -5.27 -14.41 15.05
C SER A 154 -5.18 -13.58 13.77
N ARG A 155 -4.79 -12.30 13.94
CA ARG A 155 -4.64 -11.36 12.84
C ARG A 155 -3.37 -11.72 12.09
N HIS A 156 -3.50 -12.04 10.82
CA HIS A 156 -2.40 -12.49 9.97
C HIS A 156 -2.08 -11.51 8.85
N TYR A 157 -2.75 -10.38 8.83
CA TYR A 157 -2.61 -9.35 7.82
C TYR A 157 -2.32 -8.01 8.50
N LEU A 158 -1.74 -7.12 7.71
CA LEU A 158 -1.63 -5.71 8.06
C LEU A 158 -2.81 -4.99 7.43
N ASP A 159 -3.77 -4.57 8.25
CA ASP A 159 -4.91 -3.75 7.85
C ASP A 159 -4.42 -2.36 7.39
N PHE A 160 -4.29 -2.19 6.07
CA PHE A 160 -3.67 -1.00 5.50
C PHE A 160 -4.64 0.18 5.44
N ASN A 161 -5.92 -0.11 5.15
CA ASN A 161 -6.99 0.89 5.05
C ASN A 161 -7.71 1.16 6.39
N ARG A 162 -7.30 0.48 7.47
CA ARG A 162 -7.83 0.60 8.84
C ARG A 162 -9.33 0.34 8.93
N ASN A 163 -9.87 -0.52 8.07
CA ASN A 163 -11.30 -0.84 8.05
C ASN A 163 -11.67 -1.93 9.08
N GLY A 164 -10.69 -2.50 9.79
CA GLY A 164 -10.86 -3.53 10.80
C GLY A 164 -11.25 -4.91 10.24
N ARG A 165 -11.10 -5.12 8.94
CA ARG A 165 -11.45 -6.35 8.23
C ARG A 165 -10.27 -6.79 7.36
N PHE A 166 -10.23 -8.09 7.08
CA PHE A 166 -9.27 -8.63 6.14
C PHE A 166 -9.78 -8.48 4.72
N ASP A 167 -9.03 -7.77 3.88
CA ASP A 167 -9.27 -7.72 2.44
C ASP A 167 -8.40 -8.77 1.73
N PRO A 168 -8.98 -9.87 1.19
CA PRO A 168 -8.19 -10.93 0.58
C PRO A 168 -7.57 -10.48 -0.76
N THR A 169 -6.42 -11.07 -1.10
CA THR A 169 -5.81 -10.95 -2.43
C THR A 169 -6.17 -12.18 -3.26
N GLY A 170 -6.57 -12.00 -4.52
CA GLY A 170 -6.88 -13.11 -5.41
C GLY A 170 -7.97 -12.80 -6.43
N LEU A 171 -8.57 -13.86 -6.99
CA LEU A 171 -9.74 -13.73 -7.83
C LEU A 171 -10.98 -13.66 -6.93
N LEU A 172 -11.59 -12.47 -6.86
CA LEU A 172 -12.73 -12.18 -6.00
C LEU A 172 -13.95 -11.80 -6.84
N PRO A 173 -15.17 -12.05 -6.33
CA PRO A 173 -16.36 -11.56 -7.00
C PRO A 173 -16.40 -10.03 -6.89
N ALA A 174 -16.68 -9.36 -8.00
CA ALA A 174 -16.94 -7.93 -7.98
C ALA A 174 -18.28 -7.70 -7.27
N LEU A 175 -18.28 -6.82 -6.27
CA LEU A 175 -19.46 -6.56 -5.45
C LEU A 175 -20.09 -5.22 -5.82
N ASP A 176 -21.41 -5.18 -5.76
CA ASP A 176 -22.21 -3.98 -5.92
C ASP A 176 -22.33 -3.19 -4.61
N GLU A 177 -23.15 -2.14 -4.67
CA GLU A 177 -23.38 -1.21 -3.58
C GLU A 177 -23.94 -1.84 -2.30
N ASN A 178 -24.59 -3.00 -2.41
CA ASN A 178 -25.26 -3.72 -1.34
C ASN A 178 -24.51 -5.01 -0.95
N ASN A 179 -23.23 -5.13 -1.33
CA ASN A 179 -22.40 -6.34 -1.17
C ASN A 179 -22.98 -7.57 -1.88
N THR A 180 -23.74 -7.38 -2.96
CA THR A 180 -24.18 -8.47 -3.83
C THR A 180 -23.23 -8.65 -5.00
N ILE A 181 -23.12 -9.86 -5.53
CA ILE A 181 -22.19 -10.13 -6.64
C ILE A 181 -22.72 -9.46 -7.90
N LEU A 182 -21.92 -8.59 -8.51
CA LEU A 182 -22.21 -7.99 -9.81
C LEU A 182 -22.36 -9.09 -10.84
N GLN A 183 -23.43 -9.03 -11.62
CA GLN A 183 -23.71 -9.98 -12.69
C GLN A 183 -23.47 -9.30 -14.05
N ASN A 184 -22.87 -10.04 -14.98
CA ASN A 184 -22.80 -9.61 -16.37
C ASN A 184 -24.22 -9.66 -17.01
N PRO A 185 -24.42 -9.12 -18.23
CA PRO A 185 -25.72 -9.16 -18.92
C PRO A 185 -26.29 -10.57 -19.16
N GLN A 186 -25.51 -11.63 -18.92
CA GLN A 186 -25.89 -13.03 -19.06
C GLN A 186 -26.20 -13.70 -17.70
N GLY A 187 -26.20 -12.93 -16.61
CA GLY A 187 -26.49 -13.41 -15.25
C GLY A 187 -25.33 -14.14 -14.55
N LEU A 188 -24.12 -14.14 -15.13
CA LEU A 188 -22.93 -14.73 -14.52
C LEU A 188 -22.24 -13.70 -13.62
N GLY A 189 -21.78 -14.14 -12.44
CA GLY A 189 -21.00 -13.29 -11.54
C GLY A 189 -19.73 -12.77 -12.22
N VAL A 190 -19.48 -11.48 -12.09
CA VAL A 190 -18.25 -10.83 -12.55
C VAL A 190 -17.16 -11.08 -11.51
N TRP A 191 -16.02 -11.59 -11.95
CA TRP A 191 -14.86 -11.85 -11.10
C TRP A 191 -13.72 -10.95 -11.52
N THR A 192 -13.10 -10.29 -10.54
CA THR A 192 -11.95 -9.41 -10.75
C THR A 192 -10.76 -9.91 -9.94
N ARG A 193 -9.56 -9.68 -10.45
CA ARG A 193 -8.34 -9.94 -9.67
C ARG A 193 -8.08 -8.73 -8.82
N ASN A 194 -8.17 -8.89 -7.50
CA ASN A 194 -7.99 -7.82 -6.54
C ASN A 194 -6.75 -8.10 -5.70
N ILE A 195 -6.13 -7.01 -5.27
CA ILE A 195 -5.00 -7.04 -4.35
C ILE A 195 -5.47 -6.36 -3.09
N GLY A 196 -5.44 -7.10 -1.99
CA GLY A 196 -5.92 -6.67 -0.69
C GLY A 196 -4.77 -6.42 0.27
N ASP A 197 -4.99 -6.77 1.53
CA ASP A 197 -4.05 -6.49 2.61
C ASP A 197 -2.80 -7.38 2.54
N PRO A 198 -1.60 -6.83 2.83
CA PRO A 198 -0.39 -7.62 2.99
C PRO A 198 -0.52 -8.60 4.16
N GLN A 199 -0.11 -9.84 3.93
CA GLN A 199 -0.17 -10.92 4.91
C GLN A 199 1.21 -11.17 5.52
N TRP A 200 1.25 -11.44 6.82
CA TRP A 200 2.46 -11.74 7.57
C TRP A 200 2.94 -13.15 7.24
N ILE A 201 4.17 -13.23 6.73
CA ILE A 201 4.87 -14.49 6.49
C ILE A 201 5.81 -14.75 7.66
N GLY A 202 5.66 -15.91 8.30
CA GLY A 202 6.49 -16.33 9.43
C GLY A 202 7.85 -16.87 9.00
N ILE A 203 8.88 -16.57 9.79
CA ILE A 203 10.20 -17.18 9.69
C ILE A 203 10.32 -18.20 10.83
N LEU A 204 10.52 -19.47 10.48
CA LEU A 204 10.76 -20.54 11.45
C LEU A 204 12.22 -20.60 11.86
N GLU A 205 12.48 -21.02 13.10
CA GLU A 205 13.83 -21.31 13.59
C GLU A 205 14.53 -22.38 12.74
N HIS A 206 13.79 -23.43 12.37
CA HIS A 206 14.22 -24.49 11.48
C HIS A 206 13.32 -24.49 10.22
N PRO A 207 13.75 -23.87 9.11
CA PRO A 207 12.92 -23.71 7.90
C PRO A 207 12.55 -25.03 7.21
N ASN A 208 13.31 -26.09 7.44
CA ASN A 208 13.10 -27.41 6.84
C ASN A 208 12.13 -28.31 7.62
N GLN A 209 11.60 -27.82 8.75
CA GLN A 209 10.71 -28.57 9.63
C GLN A 209 9.38 -27.84 9.78
N PRO A 210 8.26 -28.57 9.97
CA PRO A 210 6.98 -27.95 10.27
C PRO A 210 7.02 -27.14 11.56
N HIS A 211 6.12 -26.17 11.67
CA HIS A 211 5.93 -25.42 12.89
C HIS A 211 5.50 -26.35 14.03
N SER A 212 6.11 -26.19 15.21
CA SER A 212 5.77 -26.97 16.39
C SER A 212 6.18 -26.22 17.66
N ALA A 213 5.85 -26.79 18.82
CA ALA A 213 6.26 -26.20 20.10
C ALA A 213 7.80 -26.05 20.24
N THR A 214 8.57 -26.89 19.54
CA THR A 214 10.04 -26.87 19.49
C THR A 214 10.60 -26.16 18.26
N ASN A 215 9.80 -25.92 17.21
CA ASN A 215 10.19 -25.14 16.04
C ASN A 215 9.28 -23.91 15.89
N ARG A 216 9.69 -22.80 16.51
CA ARG A 216 8.88 -21.61 16.68
C ARG A 216 9.13 -20.59 15.57
N PHE A 217 8.20 -19.65 15.41
CA PHE A 217 8.45 -18.46 14.62
C PHE A 217 9.42 -17.54 15.38
N ILE A 218 10.57 -17.25 14.76
CA ILE A 218 11.59 -16.33 15.28
C ILE A 218 11.36 -14.89 14.82
N GLY A 219 10.59 -14.72 13.74
CA GLY A 219 10.27 -13.43 13.17
C GLY A 219 9.15 -13.54 12.14
N ARG A 220 8.76 -12.40 11.58
CA ARG A 220 7.80 -12.31 10.49
C ARG A 220 8.09 -11.09 9.65
N TYR A 221 7.68 -11.12 8.40
CA TYR A 221 7.75 -9.99 7.49
C TYR A 221 6.49 -9.93 6.64
N ALA A 222 6.18 -8.72 6.17
CA ALA A 222 5.19 -8.46 5.14
C ALA A 222 5.80 -7.43 4.20
N TYR A 223 5.44 -7.49 2.92
CA TYR A 223 5.98 -6.57 1.92
C TYR A 223 4.90 -6.13 0.94
N ILE A 224 5.17 -5.00 0.31
CA ILE A 224 4.40 -4.43 -0.79
C ILE A 224 5.39 -4.16 -1.91
N ILE A 225 5.01 -4.52 -3.14
CA ILE A 225 5.78 -4.26 -4.36
C ILE A 225 5.01 -3.21 -5.14
N ILE A 226 5.64 -2.05 -5.33
CA ILE A 226 5.11 -0.95 -6.13
C ILE A 226 5.98 -0.83 -7.39
N PRO A 227 5.44 -1.19 -8.57
CA PRO A 227 6.20 -1.07 -9.81
C PRO A 227 6.20 0.38 -10.31
N GLU A 228 7.24 1.16 -9.99
CA GLU A 228 7.39 2.57 -10.41
C GLU A 228 7.22 2.80 -11.93
N GLY A 229 7.61 1.83 -12.76
CA GLY A 229 7.41 1.92 -14.21
C GLY A 229 5.97 1.73 -14.69
N ARG A 230 5.05 1.36 -13.79
CA ARG A 230 3.61 1.18 -14.04
C ARG A 230 2.75 2.08 -13.14
N THR A 231 3.35 2.91 -12.31
CA THR A 231 2.59 3.89 -11.53
C THR A 231 2.06 4.99 -12.43
N LEU A 232 0.99 5.65 -11.98
CA LEU A 232 0.47 6.85 -12.60
C LEU A 232 1.52 7.98 -12.49
N ASP A 233 2.09 8.42 -13.61
CA ASP A 233 3.02 9.56 -13.61
C ASP A 233 2.26 10.88 -13.52
N LEU A 234 2.04 11.35 -12.29
CA LEU A 234 1.35 12.61 -11.99
C LEU A 234 2.00 13.85 -12.62
N ASN A 235 3.28 13.80 -13.00
CA ASN A 235 4.02 14.95 -13.53
C ASN A 235 3.86 15.14 -15.02
N THR A 236 3.60 14.08 -15.77
CA THR A 236 3.45 14.18 -17.23
C THR A 236 2.02 13.98 -17.68
N ILE A 237 1.20 13.34 -16.85
CA ILE A 237 -0.17 13.02 -17.18
C ILE A 237 -1.13 14.20 -16.99
N HIS A 238 -2.12 14.28 -17.88
CA HIS A 238 -3.24 15.21 -17.88
C HIS A 238 -2.91 16.70 -18.01
N ASN A 239 -3.46 17.34 -19.04
CA ASN A 239 -3.31 18.76 -19.28
C ASN A 239 -4.64 19.48 -19.43
N GLN A 240 -4.60 20.80 -19.25
CA GLN A 240 -5.76 21.67 -19.21
C GLN A 240 -5.67 22.80 -20.24
N ILE A 241 -5.98 22.49 -21.48
CA ILE A 241 -5.60 23.30 -22.65
C ILE A 241 -6.32 24.65 -22.82
N ARG A 242 -7.39 24.94 -22.09
CA ARG A 242 -8.26 26.11 -22.39
C ARG A 242 -8.07 27.32 -21.50
N GLN A 243 -6.96 27.40 -20.77
CA GLN A 243 -6.91 28.26 -19.61
C GLN A 243 -6.23 29.61 -19.84
N THR A 244 -7.02 30.66 -19.70
CA THR A 244 -6.59 32.05 -19.44
C THR A 244 -6.47 32.38 -17.94
N SER A 245 -6.94 31.51 -17.03
CA SER A 245 -6.95 31.73 -15.56
C SER A 245 -6.80 30.43 -14.75
N ALA A 246 -5.79 30.31 -13.89
CA ALA A 246 -5.34 29.09 -13.18
C ALA A 246 -6.33 28.38 -12.23
N ASN A 247 -7.55 28.91 -12.04
CA ASN A 247 -8.49 28.50 -10.98
C ASN A 247 -9.76 27.80 -11.50
N GLN A 248 -9.76 27.28 -12.73
CA GLN A 248 -10.96 26.74 -13.38
C GLN A 248 -10.64 25.43 -14.11
N ASP A 249 -11.62 24.53 -14.25
CA ASP A 249 -11.43 23.19 -14.80
C ASP A 249 -11.69 23.14 -16.32
N TYR A 250 -10.61 23.10 -17.11
CA TYR A 250 -10.69 22.96 -18.57
C TYR A 250 -9.94 21.74 -19.12
N PHE A 251 -10.04 20.61 -18.41
CA PHE A 251 -9.53 19.33 -18.90
C PHE A 251 -10.21 18.96 -20.21
N VAL A 252 -9.42 18.52 -21.17
CA VAL A 252 -9.91 17.97 -22.44
C VAL A 252 -9.46 16.53 -22.57
N ARG A 253 -10.13 15.80 -23.46
CA ARG A 253 -9.78 14.43 -23.81
C ARG A 253 -9.56 14.35 -25.32
N ASN A 254 -8.47 13.73 -25.72
CA ASN A 254 -8.21 13.42 -27.13
C ASN A 254 -7.88 11.92 -27.33
N GLN A 255 -7.43 11.55 -28.54
CA GLN A 255 -7.26 10.16 -28.98
C GLN A 255 -6.10 9.41 -28.30
N GLY A 256 -5.30 10.05 -27.45
CA GLY A 256 -4.34 9.38 -26.59
C GLY A 256 -2.97 9.15 -27.25
N VAL A 257 -2.56 10.05 -28.13
CA VAL A 257 -1.19 10.18 -28.65
C VAL A 257 -0.19 10.35 -27.50
N GLY A 258 -0.60 11.00 -26.41
CA GLY A 258 0.21 11.14 -25.20
C GLY A 258 -0.58 11.12 -23.89
N PRO A 259 0.05 10.80 -22.74
CA PRO A 259 -0.61 10.79 -21.44
C PRO A 259 -1.21 12.16 -21.02
N TRP A 260 -0.66 13.26 -21.56
CA TRP A 260 -1.16 14.62 -21.31
C TRP A 260 -2.53 14.90 -21.95
N GLU A 261 -2.97 14.08 -22.90
CA GLU A 261 -4.29 14.19 -23.55
C GLU A 261 -5.41 13.48 -22.78
N LEU A 262 -5.04 12.66 -21.79
CA LEU A 262 -5.99 12.00 -20.92
C LEU A 262 -6.51 13.01 -19.91
N ASN A 263 -7.68 12.73 -19.32
CA ASN A 263 -8.30 13.60 -18.32
C ASN A 263 -8.23 12.97 -16.93
N LEU A 264 -7.66 13.66 -15.94
CA LEU A 264 -7.50 13.12 -14.59
C LEU A 264 -8.84 12.98 -13.85
N GLY A 265 -9.73 13.97 -14.03
CA GLY A 265 -11.07 13.93 -13.42
C GLY A 265 -11.91 12.77 -13.97
N ALA A 266 -11.65 12.34 -15.21
CA ALA A 266 -12.18 11.10 -15.75
C ALA A 266 -11.77 9.89 -14.93
N PHE A 267 -10.46 9.76 -14.75
CA PHE A 267 -9.84 8.64 -14.07
C PHE A 267 -10.33 8.55 -12.63
N PHE A 268 -10.42 9.69 -11.93
CA PHE A 268 -10.98 9.74 -10.57
C PHE A 268 -12.44 9.30 -10.52
N ASN A 269 -13.29 9.82 -11.40
CA ASN A 269 -14.67 9.36 -11.46
C ASN A 269 -14.77 7.85 -11.71
N ASP A 270 -13.94 7.31 -12.61
CA ASP A 270 -13.96 5.87 -12.92
C ASP A 270 -13.33 5.01 -11.81
N LEU A 271 -12.34 5.55 -11.07
CA LEU A 271 -11.69 4.89 -9.94
C LEU A 271 -12.66 4.67 -8.80
N ASN A 272 -13.43 5.70 -8.43
CA ASN A 272 -14.48 5.58 -7.43
C ASN A 272 -15.60 6.61 -7.65
N PRO A 273 -16.67 6.24 -8.37
CA PRO A 273 -17.80 7.13 -8.64
C PRO A 273 -18.49 7.65 -7.36
N ARG A 274 -18.31 6.98 -6.21
CA ARG A 274 -18.90 7.38 -4.93
C ARG A 274 -18.15 8.53 -4.27
N ILE A 275 -16.82 8.52 -4.34
CA ILE A 275 -15.99 9.60 -3.78
C ILE A 275 -16.10 10.85 -4.64
N TRP A 276 -16.17 10.65 -5.95
CA TRP A 276 -16.22 11.70 -6.97
C TRP A 276 -17.56 11.75 -7.72
N PRO A 277 -18.67 12.09 -7.04
CA PRO A 277 -19.98 12.14 -7.67
C PRO A 277 -20.13 13.36 -8.58
N ASN A 278 -21.22 13.37 -9.36
CA ASN A 278 -21.65 14.48 -10.22
C ASN A 278 -20.61 14.84 -11.29
N TYR A 279 -20.01 13.84 -11.92
CA TYR A 279 -19.12 14.01 -13.05
C TYR A 279 -19.88 14.53 -14.28
N ARG A 280 -19.56 15.74 -14.73
CA ARG A 280 -20.06 16.30 -15.99
C ARG A 280 -18.90 16.89 -16.79
N TYR A 281 -18.52 16.15 -17.82
CA TYR A 281 -17.61 16.62 -18.85
C TYR A 281 -18.34 17.61 -19.76
N GLN A 282 -17.74 18.77 -19.97
CA GLN A 282 -18.23 19.73 -20.96
C GLN A 282 -17.42 19.62 -22.24
N ASP A 283 -18.13 19.75 -23.36
CA ASP A 283 -17.54 19.79 -24.68
C ASP A 283 -16.53 20.94 -24.77
N PRO A 284 -15.30 20.69 -25.25
CA PRO A 284 -14.42 21.79 -25.56
C PRO A 284 -15.02 22.72 -26.65
N ILE A 285 -15.23 22.28 -27.88
CA ILE A 285 -15.56 23.16 -29.00
C ILE A 285 -16.84 24.01 -28.77
N MET A 286 -17.83 23.54 -28.02
CA MET A 286 -19.08 24.29 -27.75
C MET A 286 -19.09 25.05 -26.42
N GLY A 287 -18.85 26.37 -26.49
CA GLY A 287 -19.43 27.33 -25.52
C GLY A 287 -18.60 27.67 -24.28
N GLY A 288 -17.34 27.26 -24.17
CA GLY A 288 -16.43 27.74 -23.12
C GLY A 288 -16.82 27.37 -21.68
N ALA A 289 -17.76 26.44 -21.51
CA ALA A 289 -18.17 25.96 -20.20
C ALA A 289 -17.05 25.14 -19.55
N HIS A 290 -16.87 25.31 -18.25
CA HIS A 290 -15.91 24.53 -17.46
C HIS A 290 -16.50 23.16 -17.10
N ASN A 291 -15.64 22.16 -16.97
CA ASN A 291 -16.03 20.87 -16.41
C ASN A 291 -16.59 21.07 -15.00
N THR A 292 -17.48 20.18 -14.56
CA THR A 292 -18.04 20.24 -13.21
C THR A 292 -18.06 18.87 -12.57
N GLY A 293 -17.76 18.80 -11.28
CA GLY A 293 -17.77 17.57 -10.50
C GLY A 293 -16.60 17.54 -9.54
N ARG A 294 -16.73 16.78 -8.44
CA ARG A 294 -15.66 16.71 -7.43
C ARG A 294 -14.36 16.14 -8.01
N ALA A 295 -14.49 15.20 -8.95
CA ALA A 295 -13.36 14.62 -9.67
C ALA A 295 -12.50 15.68 -10.37
N PHE A 296 -13.14 16.70 -10.95
CA PHE A 296 -12.45 17.76 -11.67
C PHE A 296 -11.80 18.77 -10.73
N ASN A 297 -12.45 19.11 -9.62
CA ASN A 297 -11.87 19.97 -8.59
C ASN A 297 -10.58 19.36 -8.01
N ASP A 298 -10.60 18.06 -7.73
CA ASP A 298 -9.46 17.36 -7.14
C ASP A 298 -8.34 17.20 -8.18
N ALA A 299 -8.70 16.88 -9.42
CA ALA A 299 -7.77 16.89 -10.55
C ALA A 299 -7.11 18.27 -10.76
N LEU A 300 -7.88 19.36 -10.66
CA LEU A 300 -7.37 20.71 -10.75
C LEU A 300 -6.44 21.03 -9.60
N SER A 301 -6.72 20.56 -8.37
CA SER A 301 -5.83 20.81 -7.23
C SER A 301 -4.42 20.26 -7.47
N ILE A 302 -4.32 19.04 -8.02
CA ILE A 302 -3.04 18.40 -8.39
C ILE A 302 -2.33 19.21 -9.49
N LEU A 303 -3.05 19.61 -10.53
CA LEU A 303 -2.50 20.39 -11.64
C LEU A 303 -2.05 21.79 -11.17
N SER A 304 -2.84 22.44 -10.32
CA SER A 304 -2.57 23.77 -9.77
C SER A 304 -1.30 23.77 -8.92
N TYR A 305 -1.06 22.70 -8.16
CA TYR A 305 0.19 22.53 -7.43
C TYR A 305 1.38 22.40 -8.39
N ARG A 306 1.29 21.53 -9.40
CA ARG A 306 2.34 21.36 -10.42
C ARG A 306 2.74 22.66 -11.11
N ARG A 307 1.78 23.55 -11.32
CA ARG A 307 1.97 24.85 -11.99
C ARG A 307 2.11 26.04 -11.04
N ALA A 308 2.19 25.81 -9.72
CA ALA A 308 2.22 26.88 -8.71
C ALA A 308 1.12 27.95 -8.93
N SER A 309 -0.09 27.49 -9.29
CA SER A 309 -1.26 28.32 -9.60
C SER A 309 -1.04 29.36 -10.71
N GLN A 310 -0.08 29.13 -11.62
CA GLN A 310 0.10 29.98 -12.80
C GLN A 310 -0.66 29.44 -14.00
N PRO A 311 -1.17 30.32 -14.91
CA PRO A 311 -1.80 29.91 -16.18
C PRO A 311 -0.81 29.16 -17.09
N MET A 312 -1.32 28.49 -18.14
CA MET A 312 -0.45 27.78 -19.08
C MET A 312 0.31 28.77 -19.95
N GLY A 313 1.60 28.53 -20.12
CA GLY A 313 2.40 29.24 -21.13
C GLY A 313 1.96 28.87 -22.54
N THR A 314 2.11 29.81 -23.47
CA THR A 314 2.04 29.49 -24.90
C THR A 314 3.36 28.84 -25.34
N LEU A 315 3.32 28.05 -26.42
CA LEU A 315 4.55 27.48 -27.00
C LEU A 315 5.55 28.58 -27.41
N GLY A 316 5.05 29.78 -27.72
CA GLY A 316 5.85 30.98 -27.97
C GLY A 316 6.77 31.37 -26.81
N MET A 317 6.38 31.08 -25.56
CA MET A 317 7.21 31.37 -24.37
C MET A 317 8.27 30.29 -24.11
N VAL A 318 8.03 29.06 -24.55
CA VAL A 318 8.91 27.91 -24.27
C VAL A 318 9.96 27.71 -25.37
N ALA A 319 9.55 27.77 -26.63
CA ALA A 319 10.40 27.46 -27.78
C ALA A 319 10.39 28.53 -28.90
N ASN A 320 9.43 29.46 -28.87
CA ASN A 320 9.25 30.53 -29.87
C ASN A 320 9.37 30.09 -31.35
N PRO A 321 8.69 29.00 -31.79
CA PRO A 321 8.76 28.54 -33.17
C PRO A 321 8.00 29.50 -34.10
N SER A 322 8.47 29.65 -35.35
CA SER A 322 7.71 30.40 -36.35
C SER A 322 6.48 29.59 -36.82
N PRO A 323 5.35 30.25 -37.17
CA PRO A 323 4.16 29.57 -37.70
C PRO A 323 4.42 28.67 -38.89
N LEU A 324 5.35 29.06 -39.77
CA LEU A 324 5.71 28.27 -40.95
C LEU A 324 6.46 26.98 -40.57
N GLN A 325 7.28 27.00 -39.52
CA GLN A 325 8.01 25.81 -39.06
C GLN A 325 7.04 24.73 -38.55
N LEU A 326 6.07 25.11 -37.73
CA LEU A 326 5.07 24.16 -37.21
C LEU A 326 4.10 23.65 -38.26
N GLN A 327 3.75 24.48 -39.26
CA GLN A 327 2.87 24.03 -40.34
C GLN A 327 3.55 23.09 -41.35
N THR A 328 4.89 22.99 -41.32
CA THR A 328 5.67 22.23 -42.31
C THR A 328 6.55 21.14 -41.70
N ASP A 329 6.56 20.98 -40.37
CA ASP A 329 7.34 19.93 -39.71
C ASP A 329 6.67 18.54 -39.77
N PHE A 330 5.41 18.49 -40.22
CA PHE A 330 4.57 17.29 -40.28
C PHE A 330 4.39 16.59 -38.92
N VAL A 331 4.61 17.31 -37.82
CA VAL A 331 4.43 16.82 -36.45
C VAL A 331 3.25 17.58 -35.84
N ASP A 332 2.17 16.88 -35.51
CA ASP A 332 1.07 17.45 -34.72
C ASP A 332 1.55 17.67 -33.28
N LEU A 333 2.12 18.85 -33.03
CA LEU A 333 2.74 19.18 -31.75
C LEU A 333 1.71 19.58 -30.70
N PHE A 334 0.60 20.16 -31.14
CA PHE A 334 -0.51 20.52 -30.27
C PHE A 334 -1.45 19.36 -30.04
N ALA A 335 -1.22 18.20 -30.65
CA ALA A 335 -2.09 17.03 -30.55
C ALA A 335 -3.57 17.44 -30.63
N ASN A 336 -3.89 18.38 -31.52
CA ASN A 336 -5.16 19.12 -31.52
C ASN A 336 -6.22 18.46 -32.39
N GLY A 337 -5.99 17.18 -32.70
CA GLY A 337 -6.89 16.31 -33.43
C GLY A 337 -8.30 16.25 -32.85
N PRO A 338 -9.22 15.58 -33.56
CA PRO A 338 -10.62 15.60 -33.22
C PRO A 338 -10.89 15.09 -31.80
N TYR A 339 -11.34 15.97 -30.92
CA TYR A 339 -11.78 15.61 -29.58
C TYR A 339 -12.81 14.47 -29.66
N LEU A 340 -12.73 13.53 -28.71
CA LEU A 340 -13.63 12.38 -28.66
C LEU A 340 -15.06 12.85 -28.33
N MET A 341 -15.80 13.21 -29.38
CA MET A 341 -17.18 13.69 -29.34
C MET A 341 -18.02 12.68 -30.12
N ALA A 342 -18.63 11.73 -29.41
CA ALA A 342 -19.63 10.80 -29.97
C ALA A 342 -19.16 9.88 -31.13
N ASN A 343 -18.18 9.01 -30.88
CA ASN A 343 -17.79 7.90 -31.78
C ASN A 343 -17.36 8.32 -33.21
N SER A 344 -17.02 9.59 -33.43
CA SER A 344 -16.43 10.06 -34.70
C SER A 344 -14.92 9.83 -34.65
N TRP A 345 -14.46 8.79 -35.35
CA TRP A 345 -13.03 8.44 -35.46
C TRP A 345 -12.29 9.23 -36.56
N LEU A 346 -12.98 10.14 -37.27
CA LEU A 346 -12.53 10.70 -38.56
C LEU A 346 -12.87 12.20 -38.75
N SER A 347 -12.67 13.03 -37.73
CA SER A 347 -12.75 14.49 -37.92
C SER A 347 -11.37 15.08 -38.26
N ALA A 348 -11.36 16.11 -39.12
CA ALA A 348 -10.14 16.70 -39.67
C ALA A 348 -9.27 17.34 -38.56
N ASP A 349 -7.97 17.14 -38.71
CA ASP A 349 -6.92 17.74 -37.91
C ASP A 349 -6.98 19.28 -37.97
N VAL A 350 -6.70 19.95 -36.85
CA VAL A 350 -6.75 21.42 -36.76
C VAL A 350 -5.33 21.94 -37.02
N ALA A 351 -5.19 22.96 -37.87
CA ALA A 351 -3.85 23.48 -38.17
C ALA A 351 -3.12 23.97 -36.90
N ASP A 352 -1.85 23.58 -36.75
CA ASP A 352 -0.98 24.05 -35.67
C ASP A 352 -0.81 25.58 -35.73
N THR A 353 -1.35 26.27 -34.73
CA THR A 353 -1.35 27.73 -34.64
C THR A 353 -0.60 28.20 -33.37
N PRO A 354 0.65 28.68 -33.50
CA PRO A 354 1.50 28.96 -32.33
C PRO A 354 1.17 30.22 -31.54
N THR A 355 0.38 31.15 -32.07
CA THR A 355 0.40 32.54 -31.59
C THR A 355 -0.58 32.87 -30.47
N GLY A 356 -1.42 31.94 -30.02
CA GLY A 356 -2.38 32.23 -28.94
C GLY A 356 -2.99 31.05 -28.20
N GLN A 357 -2.57 29.81 -28.51
CA GLN A 357 -3.09 28.61 -27.85
C GLN A 357 -2.14 28.16 -26.74
N ALA A 358 -2.72 27.65 -25.64
CA ALA A 358 -1.94 27.02 -24.58
C ALA A 358 -1.26 25.75 -25.14
N TRP A 359 -0.01 25.52 -24.74
CA TRP A 359 0.76 24.38 -25.23
C TRP A 359 0.32 23.07 -24.55
N TRP A 360 0.05 22.02 -25.34
CA TRP A 360 -0.41 20.71 -24.82
C TRP A 360 0.66 19.93 -24.05
N GLY A 361 1.92 20.37 -24.09
CA GLY A 361 2.98 19.77 -23.28
C GLY A 361 2.73 19.87 -21.78
N SER A 362 3.30 18.90 -21.06
CA SER A 362 3.17 18.81 -19.61
C SER A 362 4.24 19.67 -18.94
N ASP A 363 4.02 20.99 -18.88
CA ASP A 363 4.93 21.87 -18.13
C ASP A 363 4.83 21.56 -16.63
N THR A 364 5.97 21.52 -15.96
CA THR A 364 6.08 21.18 -14.54
C THR A 364 7.01 22.16 -13.84
N TRP A 365 6.44 22.99 -12.98
CA TRP A 365 7.22 23.89 -12.13
C TRP A 365 7.48 23.27 -10.76
N ARG A 366 6.55 22.43 -10.32
CA ARG A 366 6.66 21.55 -9.15
C ARG A 366 6.38 20.12 -9.60
N ALA A 367 7.13 19.19 -9.04
CA ALA A 367 7.01 17.77 -9.32
C ALA A 367 6.53 17.00 -8.09
N PHE A 368 5.85 15.89 -8.36
CA PHE A 368 5.56 14.81 -7.42
C PHE A 368 6.65 13.74 -7.56
N TYR A 369 7.30 13.36 -6.46
CA TYR A 369 8.34 12.33 -6.50
C TYR A 369 7.86 10.96 -6.03
N ASP A 370 6.76 10.94 -5.27
CA ASP A 370 6.15 9.74 -4.71
C ASP A 370 4.63 9.94 -4.69
N VAL A 371 3.87 8.86 -4.87
CA VAL A 371 2.41 8.84 -4.73
C VAL A 371 1.96 9.29 -3.35
N GLN A 372 2.77 9.06 -2.30
CA GLN A 372 2.47 9.50 -0.94
C GLN A 372 2.31 11.02 -0.82
N GLU A 373 2.91 11.79 -1.72
CA GLU A 373 2.81 13.25 -1.73
C GLU A 373 1.39 13.76 -2.08
N LEU A 374 0.53 12.90 -2.63
CA LEU A 374 -0.90 13.21 -2.79
C LEU A 374 -1.62 13.39 -1.46
N LEU A 375 -1.09 12.82 -0.37
CA LEU A 375 -1.64 12.93 0.97
C LEU A 375 -1.12 14.16 1.74
N ASP A 376 -0.20 14.93 1.16
CA ASP A 376 0.31 16.16 1.78
C ASP A 376 -0.70 17.31 1.57
N PRO A 377 -1.34 17.82 2.62
CA PRO A 377 -2.33 18.90 2.50
C PRO A 377 -1.72 20.21 1.99
N ASN A 378 -0.39 20.37 2.04
CA ASN A 378 0.29 21.52 1.46
C ASN A 378 0.46 21.42 -0.06
N LYS A 379 0.34 20.21 -0.62
CA LYS A 379 0.45 19.94 -2.05
C LYS A 379 -0.91 19.79 -2.69
N VAL A 380 -1.79 19.01 -2.07
CA VAL A 380 -3.14 18.75 -2.59
C VAL A 380 -4.16 19.14 -1.54
N VAL A 381 -4.95 20.16 -1.85
CA VAL A 381 -5.82 20.82 -0.87
C VAL A 381 -7.10 20.02 -0.59
N ASN A 382 -7.48 19.07 -1.47
CA ASN A 382 -8.84 18.50 -1.50
C ASN A 382 -8.94 16.95 -1.66
N VAL A 383 -7.93 16.16 -1.30
CA VAL A 383 -8.08 14.67 -1.35
C VAL A 383 -8.90 14.15 -0.19
#